data_AF-A0A418MKY1-F1
#
_entry.id   AF-A0A418MKY1-F1
#
_cell.length_a   1.000
_cell.length_b   1.000
_cell.length_c   1.000
_cell.angle_alpha   90.00
_cell.angle_beta   90.00
_cell.angle_gamma   90.00
#
_symmetry.space_group_name_H-M   'P 1'
#
loop_
_entity.id
_entity.type
_entity.pdbx_description
1 polymer ?
#
loop_
_entity_poly.entity_id
_entity_poly.type
_entity_poly.pdbx_seq_one_letter_code
_entity_poly.pdbx_strand_id
1 'polypeptide(L)'
;MEQGTQSQGDWQSYLPDLRQLCQVKVEEFHQLGYDAVTVNEVWACVQGLVKETAPLHEWVGVILGLNAGRFMNFMTMQAYKGRLHEFDAENPT
;
A
#
# COMPACT_ATOMS: atom_id res chain seq x y z
N MET A 1 16.77 -26.90 25.30
CA MET A 1 15.49 -26.37 25.83
C MET A 1 15.13 -25.18 24.94
N GLU A 2 14.01 -25.34 24.25
CA GLU A 2 13.17 -24.32 23.58
C GLU A 2 13.84 -23.32 22.62
N GLN A 3 14.00 -23.73 21.37
CA GLN A 3 13.89 -22.78 20.26
C GLN A 3 12.41 -22.62 19.94
N GLY A 4 11.80 -21.52 20.41
CA GLY A 4 10.48 -21.11 19.99
C GLY A 4 10.55 -20.66 18.54
N THR A 5 10.15 -21.54 17.62
CA THR A 5 9.90 -21.22 16.22
C THR A 5 8.84 -20.13 16.15
N GLN A 6 9.26 -18.87 16.06
CA GLN A 6 8.37 -17.77 15.72
C GLN A 6 7.90 -18.04 14.28
N SER A 7 6.69 -18.59 14.15
CA SER A 7 6.03 -18.76 12.86
C SER A 7 6.01 -17.40 12.18
N GLN A 8 6.86 -17.22 11.17
CA GLN A 8 6.92 -16.04 10.33
C GLN A 8 5.59 -15.97 9.60
N GLY A 9 4.63 -15.25 10.20
CA GLY A 9 3.26 -15.20 9.73
C GLY A 9 3.22 -14.72 8.29
N ASP A 10 2.66 -15.56 7.43
CA ASP A 10 2.43 -15.24 6.03
C ASP A 10 1.44 -14.06 5.94
N TRP A 11 1.96 -12.87 5.66
CA TRP A 11 1.14 -11.66 5.53
C TRP A 11 0.16 -11.76 4.37
N GLN A 12 0.40 -12.65 3.40
CA GLN A 12 -0.47 -12.83 2.24
C GLN A 12 -1.86 -13.33 2.63
N SER A 13 -1.96 -14.07 3.74
CA SER A 13 -3.24 -14.50 4.31
C SER A 13 -4.13 -13.32 4.77
N TYR A 14 -3.54 -12.14 4.97
CA TYR A 14 -4.23 -10.91 5.38
C TYR A 14 -4.39 -9.89 4.24
N LEU A 15 -4.19 -10.30 3.00
CA LEU A 15 -4.37 -9.44 1.83
C LEU A 15 -5.73 -8.69 1.81
N PRO A 16 -6.88 -9.32 2.12
CA PRO A 16 -8.15 -8.62 2.17
C PRO A 16 -8.16 -7.48 3.20
N ASP A 17 -7.65 -7.73 4.41
CA ASP A 17 -7.58 -6.74 5.49
C ASP A 17 -6.61 -5.59 5.14
N LEU A 18 -5.45 -5.90 4.55
CA LEU A 18 -4.51 -4.88 4.10
C LEU A 18 -5.11 -4.01 2.98
N ARG A 19 -5.88 -4.60 2.06
CA ARG A 19 -6.60 -3.86 1.01
C ARG A 19 -7.67 -2.96 1.61
N GLN A 20 -8.38 -3.42 2.64
CA GLN A 20 -9.33 -2.60 3.39
C GLN A 20 -8.63 -1.42 4.09
N LEU A 21 -7.44 -1.63 4.67
CA LEU A 21 -6.66 -0.53 5.25
C LEU A 21 -6.22 0.48 4.19
N CYS A 22 -5.88 0.04 2.97
CA CYS A 22 -5.63 0.95 1.85
C CYS A 22 -6.87 1.77 1.48
N GLN A 23 -8.06 1.18 1.49
CA GLN A 23 -9.32 1.91 1.28
C GLN A 23 -9.54 3.00 2.34
N VAL A 24 -9.33 2.68 3.62
CA VAL A 24 -9.41 3.69 4.69
C VAL A 24 -8.39 4.83 4.46
N LYS A 25 -7.19 4.49 3.97
CA LYS A 25 -6.17 5.50 3.64
C LYS A 25 -6.54 6.37 2.44
N VAL A 26 -7.23 5.81 1.45
CA VAL A 26 -7.79 6.57 0.32
C VAL A 26 -8.80 7.59 0.84
N GLU A 27 -9.72 7.18 1.70
CA GLU A 27 -10.71 8.07 2.32
C GLU A 27 -10.05 9.19 3.12
N GLU A 28 -8.97 8.88 3.86
CA GLU A 28 -8.15 9.89 4.55
C GLU A 28 -7.53 10.89 3.57
N PHE A 29 -6.98 10.42 2.45
CA PHE A 29 -6.40 11.29 1.43
C PHE A 29 -7.44 12.15 0.73
N HIS A 30 -8.64 11.62 0.47
CA HIS A 30 -9.78 12.38 -0.05
C HIS A 30 -10.18 13.50 0.91
N GLN A 31 -10.22 13.23 2.22
CA GLN A 31 -10.48 14.26 3.24
C GLN A 31 -9.42 15.37 3.26
N LEU A 32 -8.21 15.10 2.76
CA LEU A 32 -7.13 16.08 2.61
C LEU A 32 -7.14 16.78 1.24
N GLY A 33 -8.11 16.49 0.37
CA GLY A 33 -8.29 17.10 -0.96
C GLY A 33 -7.63 16.34 -2.11
N TYR A 34 -7.19 15.09 -1.90
CA TYR A 34 -6.61 14.25 -2.94
C TYR A 34 -7.66 13.30 -3.56
N ASP A 35 -8.76 13.85 -4.08
CA ASP A 35 -9.97 13.09 -4.48
C ASP A 35 -9.76 12.02 -5.57
N ALA A 36 -8.69 12.13 -6.36
CA ALA A 36 -8.41 11.20 -7.46
C ALA A 36 -7.67 9.92 -7.01
N VAL A 37 -7.24 9.83 -5.75
CA VAL A 37 -6.42 8.70 -5.29
C VAL A 37 -7.25 7.42 -5.21
N THR A 38 -6.66 6.31 -5.65
CA THR A 38 -7.27 4.99 -5.69
C THR A 38 -6.58 3.99 -4.76
N VAL A 39 -7.29 2.90 -4.42
CA VAL A 39 -6.74 1.81 -3.60
C VAL A 39 -5.56 1.14 -4.28
N ASN A 40 -5.58 1.01 -5.60
CA ASN A 40 -4.51 0.36 -6.36
C ASN A 40 -3.21 1.19 -6.33
N GLU A 41 -3.31 2.51 -6.44
CA GLU A 41 -2.14 3.40 -6.31
C GLU A 41 -1.56 3.35 -4.89
N VAL A 42 -2.41 3.39 -3.86
CA VAL A 42 -1.97 3.27 -2.46
C VAL A 42 -1.31 1.91 -2.22
N TRP A 43 -1.91 0.83 -2.72
CA TRP A 43 -1.37 -0.52 -2.60
C TRP A 43 -0.01 -0.65 -3.30
N ALA A 44 0.11 -0.15 -4.54
CA ALA A 44 1.37 -0.14 -5.28
C ALA A 44 2.46 0.66 -4.54
N CYS A 45 2.07 1.79 -3.92
CA CYS A 45 2.98 2.56 -3.08
C CYS A 45 3.49 1.72 -1.90
N VAL A 46 2.60 1.05 -1.17
CA VAL A 46 2.96 0.19 -0.03
C VAL A 46 3.88 -0.95 -0.46
N GLN A 47 3.58 -1.63 -1.56
CA GLN A 47 4.44 -2.69 -2.11
C GLN A 47 5.83 -2.17 -2.50
N GLY A 48 5.94 -0.91 -2.93
CA GLY A 48 7.23 -0.26 -3.19
C GLY A 48 8.02 0.13 -1.92
N LEU A 49 7.38 0.11 -0.75
CA LEU A 49 7.96 0.55 0.53
C LEU A 49 8.27 -0.60 1.49
N VAL A 50 7.58 -1.73 1.36
CA VAL A 50 7.71 -2.91 2.23
C VAL A 50 8.38 -4.05 1.46
N LYS A 51 9.25 -4.80 2.12
CA LYS A 51 9.84 -6.02 1.54
C LYS A 51 8.83 -7.16 1.59
N GLU A 52 8.76 -7.99 0.57
CA GLU A 52 7.86 -9.17 0.56
C GLU A 52 8.11 -10.15 1.70
N THR A 53 9.32 -10.18 2.28
CA THR A 53 9.66 -11.02 3.43
C THR A 53 9.33 -10.38 4.79
N ALA A 54 8.80 -9.15 4.78
CA ALA A 54 8.51 -8.41 6.01
C ALA A 54 7.33 -9.05 6.77
N PRO A 55 7.38 -9.03 8.12
CA PRO A 55 6.27 -9.50 8.93
C PRO A 55 5.03 -8.61 8.76
N LEU A 56 3.84 -9.17 9.01
CA LEU A 56 2.56 -8.47 8.85
C LEU A 56 2.51 -7.09 9.53
N HIS A 57 3.07 -6.95 10.73
CA HIS A 57 3.04 -5.67 11.45
C HIS A 57 3.79 -4.55 10.73
N GLU A 58 4.79 -4.86 9.91
CA GLU A 58 5.47 -3.86 9.07
C GLU A 58 4.56 -3.40 7.92
N TRP A 59 3.83 -4.31 7.28
CA TRP A 59 2.83 -3.97 6.26
C TRP A 59 1.76 -3.04 6.83
N VAL A 60 1.17 -3.41 7.96
CA VAL A 60 0.17 -2.58 8.66
C VAL A 60 0.76 -1.23 9.05
N GLY A 61 1.97 -1.21 9.61
CA GLY A 61 2.67 0.01 10.01
C GLY A 61 2.94 0.96 8.84
N VAL A 62 3.33 0.44 7.67
CA VAL A 62 3.53 1.26 6.48
C VAL A 62 2.22 1.81 5.94
N ILE A 63 1.14 1.03 5.91
CA ILE A 63 -0.17 1.54 5.44
C ILE A 63 -0.66 2.65 6.37
N LEU A 64 -0.71 2.40 7.68
CA LEU A 64 -1.23 3.37 8.65
C LEU A 64 -0.37 4.64 8.73
N GLY A 65 0.95 4.49 8.61
CA GLY A 65 1.92 5.59 8.62
C GLY A 65 2.12 6.29 7.27
N LEU A 66 1.45 5.85 6.20
CA LEU A 66 1.56 6.49 4.88
C LEU A 66 0.92 7.89 4.93
N ASN A 67 1.67 8.91 4.53
CA ASN A 67 1.20 10.28 4.42
C ASN A 67 1.17 10.74 2.95
N ALA A 68 0.43 11.81 2.68
CA ALA A 68 0.24 12.34 1.33
C ALA A 68 1.56 12.73 0.66
N GLY A 69 2.51 13.32 1.39
CA GLY A 69 3.81 13.71 0.83
C GLY A 69 4.62 12.51 0.31
N ARG A 70 4.67 11.41 1.08
CA ARG A 70 5.35 10.17 0.67
C ARG A 70 4.65 9.52 -0.51
N PHE A 71 3.31 9.50 -0.50
CA PHE A 71 2.50 9.02 -1.61
C PHE A 71 2.74 9.83 -2.90
N MET A 72 2.69 11.15 -2.84
CA MET A 72 2.91 12.03 -4.01
C MET A 72 4.33 11.90 -4.57
N ASN A 73 5.34 11.73 -3.72
CA ASN A 73 6.70 11.45 -4.18
C ASN A 73 6.77 10.13 -4.96
N PHE A 74 6.11 9.08 -4.47
CA PHE A 74 6.00 7.82 -5.19
C PHE A 74 5.32 8.01 -6.55
N MET A 75 4.14 8.65 -6.58
CA MET A 75 3.40 8.87 -7.82
C MET A 75 4.19 9.69 -8.84
N THR A 76 4.89 10.73 -8.39
CA THR A 76 5.77 11.54 -9.23
C THR A 76 6.88 10.69 -9.85
N MET A 77 7.53 9.83 -9.07
CA MET A 77 8.55 8.89 -9.58
C MET A 77 7.98 7.89 -10.58
N GLN A 78 6.73 7.45 -10.40
CA GLN A 78 6.05 6.58 -11.35
C GLN A 78 5.70 7.30 -12.66
N ALA A 79 5.32 8.58 -12.58
CA ALA A 79 5.09 9.43 -13.74
C ALA A 79 6.35 9.60 -14.60
N TYR A 80 7.50 9.89 -13.98
CA TYR A 80 8.78 9.95 -14.69
C TYR A 80 9.16 8.63 -15.37
N LYS A 81 8.70 7.50 -14.84
CA LYS A 81 8.90 6.17 -15.42
C LYS A 81 7.84 5.80 -16.47
N GLY A 82 6.83 6.63 -16.69
CA GLY A 82 5.71 6.35 -17.60
C GLY A 82 4.73 5.29 -17.09
N ARG A 83 4.65 5.08 -15.77
CA ARG A 83 3.93 3.94 -15.13
C ARG A 83 2.64 4.33 -14.41
N LEU A 84 2.07 5.50 -14.68
CA LEU A 84 0.83 5.93 -14.01
C LEU A 84 -0.37 5.06 -14.39
N HIS A 85 -0.48 4.70 -15.67
CA HIS A 85 -1.57 3.90 -16.21
C HIS A 85 -1.57 2.44 -15.73
N GLU A 86 -0.50 1.98 -15.07
CA GLU A 86 -0.40 0.61 -14.56
C GLU A 86 -1.37 0.35 -13.39
N PHE A 87 -1.93 1.40 -12.79
CA PHE A 87 -2.79 1.31 -11.60
C PHE A 87 -4.30 1.37 -11.93
N ASP A 88 -4.65 1.72 -13.17
CA ASP A 88 -6.02 1.95 -13.65
C ASP A 88 -6.76 0.67 -14.13
N ALA A 89 -6.18 -0.52 -13.91
CA ALA A 89 -6.57 -1.77 -14.59
C ALA A 89 -7.96 -2.36 -14.26
N GLU A 90 -8.90 -1.58 -13.71
CA GLU A 90 -10.28 -2.04 -13.42
C GLU A 90 -11.37 -1.10 -13.96
N ASN A 91 -11.11 -0.37 -15.05
CA ASN A 91 -12.19 0.29 -15.79
C ASN A 91 -11.95 0.21 -17.31
N PRO A 92 -12.48 -0.82 -18.00
CA PRO A 92 -12.52 -0.79 -19.46
C PRO A 92 -13.49 0.32 -19.87
N THR A 93 -12.99 1.24 -20.70
CA THR A 93 -13.79 2.30 -21.32
C THR A 93 -14.87 1.71 -22.22
#